data_AF-A0A959JNS8-F1
#
_entry.id   AF-A0A959JNS8-F1
#
_cell.length_a   1.000
_cell.length_b   1.000
_cell.length_c   1.000
_cell.angle_alpha   90.00
_cell.angle_beta   90.00
_cell.angle_gamma   90.00
#
_symmetry.space_group_name_H-M   'P 1'
#
loop_
_entity.id
_entity.type
_entity.pdbx_description
1 polymer ?
#
loop_
_entity_poly.entity_id
_entity_poly.type
_entity_poly.pdbx_seq_one_letter_code
_entity_poly.pdbx_strand_id
1 'polypeptide(L)'
;MKRTIYFFLAFLFSNILLSQVEVSDFKGEPVKFKKIDRGSEKIFYHILKNKRKVWHGPYEFHKHCLLQEVGAFCMDEPCGVWEFYSGDDRFQIYDYDQDSMLLRKTEFPGKSHILLVENEVVLDSNMLEATIVGGYKEIYDLLYESLKPYGKPYRNENVTIRTLVVINTDGKVRKVEYVDEVPKRLQMTFKNAFDQVYFMEWYPAIKDGEPVESGVLLTLTYEIEGVTRTQGSFH
;
A
#
# COMPACT_ATOMS: atom_id res chain seq x y z
N MET A 1 21.43 43.08 -27.37
CA MET A 1 21.56 42.56 -25.99
C MET A 1 20.37 41.65 -25.72
N LYS A 2 20.60 40.34 -25.63
CA LYS A 2 19.59 39.32 -25.37
C LYS A 2 19.21 39.36 -23.89
N ARG A 3 17.95 39.61 -23.55
CA ARG A 3 17.42 39.39 -22.20
C ARG A 3 16.75 38.02 -22.17
N THR A 4 17.49 37.05 -21.68
CA THR A 4 16.97 35.74 -21.27
C THR A 4 16.22 35.93 -19.97
N ILE A 5 14.89 36.01 -20.04
CA ILE A 5 14.03 35.95 -18.86
C ILE A 5 13.97 34.47 -18.45
N TYR A 6 14.66 34.12 -17.38
CA TYR A 6 14.55 32.81 -16.76
C TYR A 6 13.18 32.70 -16.09
N PHE A 7 12.42 31.70 -16.51
CA PHE A 7 11.25 31.16 -15.83
C PHE A 7 11.63 30.76 -14.40
N PHE A 8 11.34 31.61 -13.42
CA PHE A 8 11.31 31.27 -11.99
C PHE A 8 9.83 31.15 -11.58
N LEU A 9 9.21 30.05 -12.02
CA LEU A 9 7.84 29.67 -11.68
C LEU A 9 7.80 28.15 -11.54
N ALA A 10 8.51 27.66 -10.53
CA ALA A 10 8.42 26.30 -10.03
C ALA A 10 8.81 26.33 -8.55
N PHE A 11 8.09 25.58 -7.72
CA PHE A 11 8.27 25.43 -6.26
C PHE A 11 7.63 26.50 -5.36
N LEU A 12 6.33 26.67 -5.51
CA LEU A 12 5.44 26.95 -4.38
C LEU A 12 4.53 25.73 -4.19
N PHE A 13 5.08 24.62 -3.72
CA PHE A 13 4.30 23.49 -3.21
C PHE A 13 4.83 23.17 -1.80
N SER A 14 3.91 23.23 -0.83
CA SER A 14 3.99 22.61 0.51
C SER A 14 5.27 22.86 1.33
N ASN A 15 5.38 24.06 1.91
CA ASN A 15 6.29 24.36 3.03
C ASN A 15 5.83 23.76 4.39
N ILE A 16 5.23 22.57 4.39
CA ILE A 16 4.79 21.92 5.62
C ILE A 16 5.33 20.49 5.62
N LEU A 17 6.42 20.29 6.37
CA LEU A 17 7.04 19.03 6.78
C LEU A 17 7.97 18.23 5.83
N LEU A 18 8.39 18.74 4.66
CA LEU A 18 9.57 18.20 3.96
C LEU A 18 10.92 18.68 4.56
N SER A 19 10.89 19.35 5.72
CA SER A 19 12.01 20.13 6.24
C SER A 19 13.04 19.38 7.09
N GLN A 20 13.03 18.04 7.19
CA GLN A 20 14.07 17.33 7.95
C GLN A 20 14.72 16.11 7.30
N VAL A 21 14.29 15.67 6.11
CA VAL A 21 15.20 14.87 5.28
C VAL A 21 16.09 15.88 4.57
N GLU A 22 17.12 16.35 5.26
CA GLU A 22 18.16 17.10 4.56
C GLU A 22 18.68 16.19 3.44
N VAL A 23 18.49 16.61 2.19
CA VAL A 23 19.07 15.96 1.00
C VAL A 23 20.61 15.85 1.11
N SER A 24 21.23 16.48 2.13
CA SER A 24 22.63 16.41 2.51
C SER A 24 23.09 15.00 2.94
N ASP A 25 22.19 14.10 3.35
CA ASP A 25 22.54 12.73 3.79
C ASP A 25 22.53 11.66 2.70
N PHE A 26 22.13 11.99 1.46
CA PHE A 26 22.35 11.08 0.34
C PHE A 26 23.84 11.03 -0.01
N LYS A 27 24.58 10.14 0.68
CA LYS A 27 25.92 9.75 0.29
C LYS A 27 25.83 9.08 -1.08
N GLY A 28 26.12 9.81 -2.15
CA GLY A 28 25.94 9.24 -3.47
C GLY A 28 26.34 10.11 -4.65
N GLU A 29 26.47 9.42 -5.77
CA GLU A 29 26.70 9.97 -7.08
C GLU A 29 25.62 10.99 -7.48
N PRO A 30 25.91 11.90 -8.42
CA PRO A 30 24.93 12.90 -8.82
C PRO A 30 23.63 12.27 -9.35
N VAL A 31 22.50 12.81 -8.91
CA VAL A 31 21.16 12.34 -9.28
C VAL A 31 20.54 13.15 -10.42
N LYS A 32 19.57 12.56 -11.13
CA LYS A 32 18.73 13.21 -12.13
C LYS A 32 17.26 13.03 -11.77
N PHE A 33 16.54 14.13 -11.69
CA PHE A 33 15.09 14.14 -11.53
C PHE A 33 14.37 13.54 -12.74
N LYS A 34 13.33 12.78 -12.46
CA LYS A 34 12.46 12.14 -13.43
C LYS A 34 11.00 12.29 -13.02
N LYS A 35 10.16 12.29 -14.04
CA LYS A 35 8.70 12.31 -13.91
C LYS A 35 8.11 11.26 -14.82
N ILE A 36 7.17 10.49 -14.31
CA ILE A 36 6.31 9.60 -15.09
C ILE A 36 4.87 10.10 -14.94
N ASP A 37 4.19 10.26 -16.07
CA ASP A 37 2.76 10.57 -16.13
C ASP A 37 2.03 9.36 -16.76
N ARG A 38 1.08 8.76 -16.02
CA ARG A 38 0.29 7.59 -16.44
C ARG A 38 -1.20 7.84 -16.17
N GLY A 39 -1.86 8.59 -17.04
CA GLY A 39 -3.28 8.93 -16.86
C GLY A 39 -3.50 9.77 -15.60
N SER A 40 -4.16 9.21 -14.59
CA SER A 40 -4.38 9.87 -13.30
C SER A 40 -3.20 9.79 -12.34
N GLU A 41 -2.17 9.01 -12.67
CA GLU A 41 -1.00 8.79 -11.83
C GLU A 41 0.18 9.68 -12.25
N LYS A 42 0.86 10.26 -11.26
CA LYS A 42 2.11 11.01 -11.43
C LYS A 42 3.13 10.52 -10.42
N ILE A 43 4.32 10.18 -10.90
CA ILE A 43 5.44 9.75 -10.06
C ILE A 43 6.59 10.72 -10.27
N PHE A 44 7.08 11.31 -9.19
CA PHE A 44 8.26 12.15 -9.15
C PHE A 44 9.36 11.40 -8.41
N TYR A 45 10.52 11.24 -9.04
CA TYR A 45 11.59 10.43 -8.46
C TYR A 45 12.96 10.85 -8.98
N HIS A 46 14.00 10.35 -8.32
CA HIS A 46 15.40 10.61 -8.66
C HIS A 46 16.08 9.30 -9.05
N ILE A 47 16.96 9.38 -10.05
CA ILE A 47 17.81 8.26 -10.49
C ILE A 47 19.28 8.66 -10.48
N LEU A 48 20.17 7.70 -10.30
CA LEU A 48 21.61 7.94 -10.45
C LEU A 48 21.96 8.32 -11.89
N LYS A 49 22.79 9.36 -12.10
CA LYS A 49 23.20 9.79 -13.44
C LYS A 49 23.96 8.71 -14.21
N ASN A 50 24.82 7.96 -13.53
CA ASN A 50 25.65 6.91 -14.12
C ASN A 50 24.88 5.58 -14.27
N LYS A 51 23.88 5.34 -13.42
CA LYS A 51 23.01 4.15 -13.45
C LYS A 51 21.56 4.55 -13.63
N ARG A 52 21.20 4.90 -14.87
CA ARG A 52 19.91 5.55 -15.24
C ARG A 52 18.62 4.76 -14.94
N LYS A 53 18.73 3.57 -14.38
CA LYS A 53 17.59 2.73 -13.96
C LYS A 53 17.48 2.61 -12.44
N VAL A 54 18.51 3.01 -11.70
CA VAL A 54 18.58 2.88 -10.24
C VAL A 54 17.95 4.10 -9.60
N TRP A 55 16.88 3.89 -8.86
CA TRP A 55 16.17 4.88 -8.06
C TRP A 55 17.02 5.23 -6.85
N HIS A 56 17.26 6.53 -6.66
CA HIS A 56 18.10 7.03 -5.59
C HIS A 56 17.77 8.50 -5.34
N GLY A 57 17.30 8.81 -4.13
CA GLY A 57 16.84 10.13 -3.74
C GLY A 57 15.34 10.18 -3.42
N PRO A 58 14.78 11.40 -3.28
CA PRO A 58 13.38 11.61 -2.94
C PRO A 58 12.39 11.03 -3.95
N TYR A 59 11.24 10.61 -3.45
CA TYR A 59 10.11 10.01 -4.16
C TYR A 59 8.78 10.63 -3.73
N GLU A 60 7.91 10.89 -4.70
CA GLU A 60 6.51 11.28 -4.47
C GLU A 60 5.60 10.56 -5.48
N PHE A 61 4.50 10.01 -4.98
CA PHE A 61 3.44 9.41 -5.79
C PHE A 61 2.13 10.15 -5.61
N HIS A 62 1.50 10.51 -6.73
CA HIS A 62 0.17 11.11 -6.77
C HIS A 62 -0.79 10.28 -7.61
N LYS A 63 -2.04 10.18 -7.16
CA LYS A 63 -3.14 9.57 -7.89
C LYS A 63 -4.35 10.51 -7.88
N HIS A 64 -4.94 10.75 -9.05
CA HIS A 64 -6.02 11.75 -9.22
C HIS A 64 -5.65 13.13 -8.65
N CYS A 65 -4.39 13.54 -8.81
CA CYS A 65 -3.81 14.77 -8.27
C CYS A 65 -3.73 14.85 -6.73
N LEU A 66 -4.09 13.80 -6.00
CA LEU A 66 -3.91 13.70 -4.56
C LEU A 66 -2.59 13.00 -4.25
N LEU A 67 -1.89 13.47 -3.21
CA LEU A 67 -0.68 12.82 -2.73
C LEU A 67 -1.03 11.47 -2.11
N GLN A 68 -0.24 10.44 -2.38
CA GLN A 68 -0.48 9.09 -1.88
C GLN A 68 0.71 8.58 -1.07
N GLU A 69 1.94 8.87 -1.52
CA GLU A 69 3.15 8.35 -0.89
C GLU A 69 4.28 9.38 -1.03
N VAL A 70 5.07 9.55 0.03
CA VAL A 70 6.31 10.33 0.03
C VAL A 70 7.38 9.56 0.78
N GLY A 71 8.59 9.56 0.25
CA GLY A 71 9.73 8.95 0.92
C GLY A 71 11.01 9.08 0.10
N ALA A 72 11.90 8.11 0.29
CA ALA A 72 13.20 8.08 -0.36
C ALA A 72 13.57 6.67 -0.79
N PHE A 73 14.34 6.59 -1.87
CA PHE A 73 15.04 5.37 -2.27
C PHE A 73 16.55 5.51 -2.11
N CYS A 74 17.18 4.43 -1.68
CA CYS A 74 18.61 4.26 -1.57
C CYS A 74 19.01 3.03 -2.39
N MET A 75 19.39 3.23 -3.66
CA MET A 75 19.82 2.13 -4.55
C MET A 75 18.72 1.13 -4.89
N ASP A 76 17.56 1.61 -5.37
CA ASP A 76 16.34 0.84 -5.65
C ASP A 76 15.61 0.28 -4.41
N GLU A 77 16.14 0.47 -3.21
CA GLU A 77 15.50 0.06 -1.95
C GLU A 77 14.85 1.26 -1.24
N PRO A 78 13.62 1.15 -0.69
CA PRO A 78 13.06 2.17 0.17
C PRO A 78 13.97 2.40 1.39
N CYS A 79 14.19 3.66 1.76
CA CYS A 79 15.00 4.02 2.93
C CYS A 79 14.42 5.22 3.67
N GLY A 80 14.84 5.39 4.92
CA GLY A 80 14.39 6.46 5.81
C GLY A 80 12.89 6.42 6.08
N VAL A 81 12.35 7.60 6.39
CA VAL A 81 10.94 7.75 6.75
C VAL A 81 10.06 7.91 5.53
N TRP A 82 9.02 7.08 5.46
CA TRP A 82 7.97 7.07 4.46
C TRP A 82 6.63 7.45 5.06
N GLU A 83 5.86 8.21 4.28
CA GLU A 83 4.52 8.67 4.66
C GLU A 83 3.50 8.24 3.62
N PHE A 84 2.37 7.70 4.10
CA PHE A 84 1.28 7.20 3.25
C PHE A 84 -0.03 7.95 3.54
N TYR A 85 -0.76 8.27 2.47
CA TYR A 85 -1.88 9.20 2.46
C TYR A 85 -3.13 8.58 1.82
N SER A 86 -4.28 8.86 2.41
CA SER A 86 -5.61 8.57 1.85
C SER A 86 -6.38 9.88 1.76
N GLY A 87 -6.51 10.42 0.54
CA GLY A 87 -6.93 11.81 0.36
C GLY A 87 -5.92 12.79 0.93
N ASP A 88 -6.38 13.72 1.77
CA ASP A 88 -5.51 14.68 2.48
C ASP A 88 -5.01 14.14 3.83
N ASP A 89 -5.48 12.95 4.24
CA ASP A 89 -5.18 12.38 5.54
C ASP A 89 -3.99 11.41 5.47
N ARG A 90 -2.93 11.76 6.19
CA ARG A 90 -1.81 10.84 6.45
C ARG A 90 -2.26 9.75 7.43
N PHE A 91 -2.28 8.50 6.96
CA PHE A 91 -2.74 7.35 7.75
C PHE A 91 -1.59 6.49 8.29
N GLN A 92 -0.40 6.57 7.69
CA GLN A 92 0.75 5.76 8.11
C GLN A 92 2.07 6.53 7.96
N ILE A 93 2.99 6.30 8.91
CA ILE A 93 4.41 6.71 8.82
C ILE A 93 5.26 5.50 9.18
N TYR A 94 6.19 5.16 8.31
CA TYR A 94 7.10 4.02 8.44
C TYR A 94 8.55 4.46 8.38
N ASP A 95 9.41 3.94 9.25
CA ASP A 95 10.86 4.12 9.15
C ASP A 95 11.49 2.82 8.63
N TYR A 96 11.94 2.83 7.37
CA TYR A 96 12.59 1.69 6.74
C TYR A 96 14.01 1.43 7.26
N ASP A 97 14.69 2.44 7.81
CA ASP A 97 16.04 2.25 8.36
C ASP A 97 16.00 1.55 9.72
N GLN A 98 14.91 1.76 10.47
CA GLN A 98 14.67 1.16 11.78
C GLN A 98 13.70 -0.04 11.74
N ASP A 99 13.13 -0.33 10.57
CA ASP A 99 12.08 -1.34 10.39
C ASP A 99 10.93 -1.18 11.39
N SER A 100 10.37 0.04 11.48
CA SER A 100 9.41 0.36 12.53
C SER A 100 8.27 1.28 12.09
N MET A 101 7.07 1.00 12.62
CA MET A 101 5.88 1.81 12.42
C MET A 101 5.84 3.00 13.39
N LEU A 102 6.04 4.22 12.89
CA LEU A 102 6.05 5.43 13.72
C LEU A 102 4.65 6.01 13.96
N LEU A 103 3.78 5.89 12.97
CA LEU A 103 2.39 6.33 13.07
C LEU A 103 1.50 5.34 12.32
N ARG A 104 0.39 4.98 12.95
CA ARG A 104 -0.68 4.21 12.34
C ARG A 104 -2.01 4.78 12.79
N LYS A 105 -2.84 5.17 11.83
CA LYS A 105 -4.24 5.52 12.04
C LYS A 105 -5.11 4.50 11.33
N THR A 106 -6.32 4.31 11.84
CA THR A 106 -7.35 3.59 11.10
C THR A 106 -7.66 4.36 9.81
N GLU A 107 -7.51 3.72 8.65
CA GLU A 107 -7.80 4.33 7.35
C GLU A 107 -9.26 4.83 7.25
N PHE A 108 -10.16 4.25 8.05
CA PHE A 108 -11.59 4.54 8.03
C PHE A 108 -12.17 4.63 9.44
N PRO A 109 -12.14 5.83 10.07
CA PRO A 109 -12.74 6.02 11.39
C PRO A 109 -14.23 5.62 11.37
N GLY A 110 -14.65 4.87 12.39
CA GLY A 110 -16.04 4.41 12.55
C GLY A 110 -16.38 3.08 11.88
N LYS A 111 -15.43 2.43 11.19
CA LYS A 111 -15.62 1.03 10.76
C LYS A 111 -15.43 0.08 11.94
N SER A 112 -16.23 -0.98 11.98
CA SER A 112 -16.00 -2.09 12.90
C SER A 112 -14.93 -3.01 12.31
N HIS A 113 -14.03 -3.48 13.14
CA HIS A 113 -12.96 -4.41 12.80
C HIS A 113 -13.27 -5.80 13.34
N ILE A 114 -12.71 -6.84 12.71
CA ILE A 114 -12.91 -8.21 13.15
C ILE A 114 -11.87 -8.55 14.22
N LEU A 115 -12.33 -8.68 15.46
CA LEU A 115 -11.58 -9.22 16.58
C LEU A 115 -11.89 -10.71 16.74
N LEU A 116 -10.88 -11.52 17.03
CA LEU A 116 -11.04 -12.95 17.29
C LEU A 116 -10.81 -13.25 18.76
N VAL A 117 -11.87 -13.69 19.45
CA VAL A 117 -11.84 -14.05 20.89
C VAL A 117 -12.27 -15.50 21.01
N GLU A 118 -11.37 -16.37 21.47
CA GLU A 118 -11.67 -17.80 21.66
C GLU A 118 -12.25 -18.52 20.41
N ASN A 119 -11.84 -18.08 19.22
CA ASN A 119 -12.34 -18.49 17.89
C ASN A 119 -13.74 -17.96 17.50
N GLU A 120 -14.31 -17.04 18.27
CA GLU A 120 -15.50 -16.29 17.88
C GLU A 120 -15.14 -14.97 17.18
N VAL A 121 -15.94 -14.61 16.17
CA VAL A 121 -15.81 -13.34 15.44
C VAL A 121 -16.60 -12.27 16.20
N VAL A 122 -15.89 -11.27 16.72
CA VAL A 122 -16.48 -10.11 17.38
C VAL A 122 -16.17 -8.87 16.54
N LEU A 123 -17.15 -7.98 16.40
CA LEU A 123 -16.94 -6.69 15.76
C LEU A 123 -16.56 -5.65 16.82
N ASP A 124 -15.43 -4.97 16.62
CA ASP A 124 -14.91 -3.96 17.55
C ASP A 124 -14.42 -2.71 16.79
N SER A 125 -14.94 -1.55 17.17
CA SER A 125 -14.56 -0.26 16.58
C SER A 125 -13.45 0.46 17.35
N ASN A 126 -13.07 -0.04 18.53
CA ASN A 126 -12.08 0.55 19.43
C ASN A 126 -10.73 -0.19 19.36
N MET A 127 -10.27 -0.49 18.16
CA MET A 127 -8.98 -1.14 17.93
C MET A 127 -8.29 -0.58 16.69
N LEU A 128 -6.96 -0.68 16.66
CA LEU A 128 -6.18 -0.49 15.44
C LEU A 128 -6.19 -1.82 14.67
N GLU A 129 -6.73 -1.80 13.46
CA GLU A 129 -6.80 -2.97 12.57
C GLU A 129 -5.43 -3.40 12.08
N ALA A 130 -5.19 -4.71 11.95
CA ALA A 130 -4.01 -5.28 11.30
C ALA A 130 -3.73 -4.63 9.93
N THR A 131 -2.48 -4.30 9.64
CA THR A 131 -2.11 -3.51 8.46
C THR A 131 -0.75 -3.92 7.96
N ILE A 132 -0.43 -3.51 6.74
CA ILE A 132 0.90 -3.65 6.15
C ILE A 132 1.46 -2.26 5.83
N VAL A 133 2.75 -2.16 5.55
CA VAL A 133 3.34 -0.93 5.04
C VAL A 133 2.74 -0.60 3.67
N GLY A 134 2.25 0.62 3.47
CA GLY A 134 1.50 1.03 2.28
C GLY A 134 0.00 0.71 2.31
N GLY A 135 -0.49 0.08 3.39
CA GLY A 135 -1.91 -0.20 3.60
C GLY A 135 -2.52 -1.20 2.61
N TYR A 136 -3.84 -1.15 2.44
CA TYR A 136 -4.56 -2.15 1.62
C TYR A 136 -4.16 -2.15 0.14
N LYS A 137 -3.66 -1.02 -0.37
CA LYS A 137 -3.21 -0.91 -1.76
C LYS A 137 -2.19 -1.99 -2.08
N GLU A 138 -1.18 -2.19 -1.25
CA GLU A 138 -0.11 -3.15 -1.52
C GLU A 138 -0.62 -4.61 -1.58
N ILE A 139 -1.64 -4.96 -0.77
CA ILE A 139 -2.31 -6.26 -0.85
C ILE A 139 -2.99 -6.42 -2.20
N TYR A 140 -3.76 -5.41 -2.63
CA TYR A 140 -4.48 -5.46 -3.89
C TYR A 140 -3.56 -5.48 -5.10
N ASP A 141 -2.42 -4.79 -5.04
CA ASP A 141 -1.42 -4.78 -6.10
C ASP A 141 -0.78 -6.17 -6.25
N LEU A 142 -0.43 -6.81 -5.12
CA LEU A 142 0.06 -8.18 -5.09
C LEU A 142 -0.96 -9.17 -5.65
N LEU A 143 -2.21 -9.10 -5.19
CA LEU A 143 -3.28 -9.98 -5.68
C LEU A 143 -3.53 -9.77 -7.18
N TYR A 144 -3.53 -8.52 -7.64
CA TYR A 144 -3.69 -8.18 -9.06
C TYR A 144 -2.59 -8.80 -9.92
N GLU A 145 -1.31 -8.59 -9.58
CA GLU A 145 -0.20 -9.13 -10.35
C GLU A 145 -0.16 -10.67 -10.29
N SER A 146 -0.58 -11.27 -9.17
CA SER A 146 -0.68 -12.73 -9.03
C SER A 146 -1.77 -13.33 -9.91
N LEU A 147 -2.85 -12.59 -10.17
CA LEU A 147 -3.98 -13.05 -10.98
C LEU A 147 -3.80 -12.80 -12.47
N LYS A 148 -2.99 -11.81 -12.84
CA LYS A 148 -2.71 -11.41 -14.23
C LYS A 148 -2.33 -12.57 -15.17
N PRO A 149 -1.52 -13.57 -14.79
CA PRO A 149 -1.20 -14.71 -15.66
C PRO A 149 -2.42 -15.59 -16.02
N TYR A 150 -3.48 -15.55 -15.22
CA TYR A 150 -4.69 -16.35 -15.43
C TYR A 150 -5.70 -15.70 -16.37
N GLY A 151 -5.45 -14.47 -16.82
CA GLY A 151 -6.21 -13.80 -17.87
C GLY A 151 -7.57 -13.26 -17.40
N LYS A 152 -8.64 -13.64 -18.10
CA LYS A 152 -10.02 -13.20 -17.83
C LYS A 152 -10.84 -14.35 -17.24
N PRO A 153 -11.85 -14.07 -16.39
CA PRO A 153 -12.77 -15.10 -15.94
C PRO A 153 -13.48 -15.75 -17.13
N TYR A 154 -13.55 -17.08 -17.14
CA TYR A 154 -14.18 -17.86 -18.22
C TYR A 154 -15.71 -17.64 -18.21
N ARG A 155 -16.31 -17.33 -19.38
CA ARG A 155 -17.76 -17.07 -19.62
C ARG A 155 -18.31 -15.67 -19.33
N ASN A 156 -17.49 -14.63 -19.31
CA ASN A 156 -18.01 -13.26 -19.22
C ASN A 156 -18.87 -13.04 -17.95
N GLU A 157 -18.44 -13.58 -16.81
CA GLU A 157 -19.08 -13.33 -15.51
C GLU A 157 -18.08 -12.65 -14.59
N ASN A 158 -18.52 -11.61 -13.90
CA ASN A 158 -17.76 -11.01 -12.80
C ASN A 158 -17.86 -11.93 -11.59
N VAL A 159 -16.72 -12.23 -10.97
CA VAL A 159 -16.67 -13.07 -9.76
C VAL A 159 -16.13 -12.23 -8.63
N THR A 160 -16.96 -11.99 -7.62
CA THR A 160 -16.56 -11.32 -6.38
C THR A 160 -16.29 -12.37 -5.32
N ILE A 161 -15.14 -12.27 -4.64
CA ILE A 161 -14.76 -13.18 -3.57
C ILE A 161 -14.40 -12.36 -2.35
N ARG A 162 -15.01 -12.70 -1.23
CA ARG A 162 -14.61 -12.23 0.09
C ARG A 162 -13.77 -13.28 0.78
N THR A 163 -12.64 -12.83 1.33
CA THR A 163 -11.65 -13.68 1.97
C THR A 163 -11.29 -13.09 3.32
N LEU A 164 -11.45 -13.88 4.38
CA LEU A 164 -11.03 -13.53 5.73
C LEU A 164 -9.58 -13.98 5.92
N VAL A 165 -8.69 -13.01 6.09
CA VAL A 165 -7.29 -13.24 6.48
C VAL A 165 -7.18 -13.09 7.98
N VAL A 166 -6.74 -14.12 8.68
CA VAL A 166 -6.54 -14.07 10.13
C VAL A 166 -5.07 -13.80 10.42
N ILE A 167 -4.83 -12.74 11.18
CA ILE A 167 -3.51 -12.26 11.58
C ILE A 167 -3.32 -12.51 13.09
N ASN A 168 -2.22 -13.16 13.44
CA ASN A 168 -1.82 -13.42 14.82
C ASN A 168 -1.30 -12.14 15.52
N THR A 169 -1.10 -12.23 16.83
CA THR A 169 -0.47 -11.18 17.64
C THR A 169 0.98 -10.86 17.24
N ASP A 170 1.64 -11.77 16.53
CA ASP A 170 3.01 -11.58 16.01
C ASP A 170 3.03 -11.01 14.57
N GLY A 171 1.87 -10.65 14.01
CA GLY A 171 1.77 -10.13 12.65
C GLY A 171 1.87 -11.19 11.56
N LYS A 172 1.86 -12.49 11.89
CA LYS A 172 1.84 -13.55 10.85
C LYS A 172 0.42 -13.93 10.47
N VAL A 173 0.25 -14.26 9.20
CA VAL A 173 -1.00 -14.84 8.70
C VAL A 173 -1.16 -16.26 9.27
N ARG A 174 -2.19 -16.46 10.09
CA ARG A 174 -2.56 -17.77 10.65
C ARG A 174 -3.31 -18.62 9.64
N LYS A 175 -4.32 -18.02 9.00
CA LYS A 175 -5.17 -18.68 8.01
C LYS A 175 -5.77 -17.68 7.05
N VAL A 176 -6.14 -18.19 5.88
CA VAL A 176 -6.91 -17.49 4.85
C VAL A 176 -8.14 -18.34 4.55
N GLU A 177 -9.32 -17.78 4.76
CA GLU A 177 -10.61 -18.48 4.65
C GLU A 177 -11.52 -17.76 3.65
N TYR A 178 -12.05 -18.50 2.68
CA TYR A 178 -13.03 -17.94 1.76
C TYR A 178 -14.38 -17.86 2.46
N VAL A 179 -14.96 -16.66 2.49
CA VAL A 179 -16.31 -16.43 3.03
C VAL A 179 -17.37 -16.85 2.01
N ASP A 180 -17.07 -16.65 0.73
CA ASP A 180 -17.95 -17.02 -0.38
C ASP A 180 -17.51 -18.33 -1.04
N GLU A 181 -18.44 -19.04 -1.67
CA GLU A 181 -18.11 -20.20 -2.47
C GLU A 181 -17.29 -19.78 -3.70
N VAL A 182 -16.05 -20.25 -3.77
CA VAL A 182 -15.18 -20.02 -4.94
C VAL A 182 -15.51 -21.05 -6.01
N PRO A 183 -15.87 -20.64 -7.24
CA PRO A 183 -16.12 -21.56 -8.33
C PRO A 183 -14.96 -22.55 -8.51
N LYS A 184 -15.25 -23.85 -8.54
CA LYS A 184 -14.23 -24.93 -8.54
C LYS A 184 -13.05 -24.70 -9.50
N ARG A 185 -13.34 -24.15 -10.68
CA ARG A 185 -12.34 -23.85 -11.72
C ARG A 185 -11.37 -22.70 -11.35
N LEU A 186 -11.78 -21.79 -10.47
CA LEU A 186 -11.00 -20.64 -10.02
C LEU A 186 -10.32 -20.89 -8.66
N GLN A 187 -10.65 -22.00 -7.97
CA GLN A 187 -10.10 -22.30 -6.65
C GLN A 187 -8.57 -22.31 -6.64
N MET A 188 -7.93 -22.95 -7.62
CA MET A 188 -6.47 -22.98 -7.72
C MET A 188 -5.89 -21.59 -8.01
N THR A 189 -6.53 -20.82 -8.88
CA THR A 189 -6.12 -19.44 -9.23
C THR A 189 -6.17 -18.53 -8.01
N PHE A 190 -7.28 -18.50 -7.28
CA PHE A 190 -7.39 -17.70 -6.07
C PHE A 190 -6.49 -18.23 -4.95
N LYS A 191 -6.37 -19.54 -4.80
CA LYS A 191 -5.43 -20.12 -3.83
C LYS A 191 -4.01 -19.62 -4.10
N ASN A 192 -3.52 -19.71 -5.33
CA ASN A 192 -2.17 -19.26 -5.65
C ASN A 192 -1.97 -17.75 -5.44
N ALA A 193 -2.99 -16.94 -5.72
CA ALA A 193 -2.94 -15.50 -5.47
C ALA A 193 -2.91 -15.17 -3.97
N PHE A 194 -3.79 -15.80 -3.18
CA PHE A 194 -3.85 -15.58 -1.74
C PHE A 194 -2.73 -16.28 -0.95
N ASP A 195 -2.08 -17.31 -1.51
CA ASP A 195 -0.87 -17.90 -0.94
C ASP A 195 0.25 -16.85 -0.82
N GLN A 196 0.27 -15.82 -1.69
CA GLN A 196 1.24 -14.72 -1.59
C GLN A 196 1.01 -13.85 -0.35
N VAL A 197 -0.22 -13.77 0.16
CA VAL A 197 -0.56 -12.96 1.35
C VAL A 197 0.13 -13.49 2.61
N TYR A 198 0.42 -14.80 2.68
CA TYR A 198 1.15 -15.40 3.80
C TYR A 198 2.59 -14.91 3.94
N PHE A 199 3.19 -14.37 2.86
CA PHE A 199 4.56 -13.88 2.86
C PHE A 199 4.66 -12.37 3.07
N MET A 200 3.52 -11.68 3.22
CA MET A 200 3.50 -10.27 3.54
C MET A 200 3.80 -10.06 5.02
N GLU A 201 4.51 -8.98 5.34
CA GLU A 201 4.79 -8.58 6.71
C GLU A 201 3.64 -7.70 7.21
N TRP A 202 2.90 -8.20 8.21
CA TRP A 202 1.83 -7.45 8.83
C TRP A 202 2.25 -6.91 10.19
N TYR A 203 1.76 -5.72 10.47
CA TYR A 203 1.67 -5.18 11.81
C TYR A 203 0.38 -5.71 12.45
N PRO A 204 0.46 -6.38 13.61
CA PRO A 204 -0.71 -6.97 14.26
C PRO A 204 -1.73 -5.89 14.60
N ALA A 205 -2.98 -6.30 14.81
CA ALA A 205 -3.98 -5.42 15.38
C ALA A 205 -3.61 -5.06 16.83
N ILE A 206 -3.95 -3.85 17.26
CA ILE A 206 -3.71 -3.38 18.63
C ILE A 206 -5.04 -3.02 19.28
N LYS A 207 -5.30 -3.59 20.46
CA LYS A 207 -6.44 -3.25 21.30
C LYS A 207 -5.95 -2.95 22.71
N ASP A 208 -6.35 -1.80 23.25
CA ASP A 208 -5.93 -1.34 24.59
C ASP A 208 -4.41 -1.33 24.81
N GLY A 209 -3.63 -1.09 23.74
CA GLY A 209 -2.17 -1.04 23.78
C GLY A 209 -1.47 -2.38 23.54
N GLU A 210 -2.20 -3.49 23.48
CA GLU A 210 -1.65 -4.83 23.32
C GLU A 210 -1.97 -5.43 21.94
N PRO A 211 -1.08 -6.25 21.36
CA PRO A 211 -1.36 -6.95 20.14
C PRO A 211 -2.43 -8.03 20.34
N VAL A 212 -3.39 -8.08 19.43
CA VAL A 212 -4.51 -9.05 19.45
C VAL A 212 -4.62 -9.79 18.13
N GLU A 213 -5.17 -11.01 18.18
CA GLU A 213 -5.54 -11.73 16.96
C GLU A 213 -6.73 -11.04 16.30
N SER A 214 -6.65 -10.82 14.99
CA SER A 214 -7.68 -10.10 14.24
C SER A 214 -7.93 -10.71 12.87
N GLY A 215 -9.13 -10.47 12.34
CA GLY A 215 -9.48 -10.76 10.96
C GLY A 215 -9.42 -9.51 10.08
N VAL A 216 -8.99 -9.69 8.84
CA VAL A 216 -9.03 -8.69 7.78
C VAL A 216 -9.85 -9.27 6.64
N LEU A 217 -10.97 -8.64 6.30
CA LEU A 217 -11.79 -9.09 5.19
C LEU A 217 -11.38 -8.39 3.90
N LEU A 218 -10.84 -9.17 2.96
CA LEU A 218 -10.47 -8.71 1.63
C LEU A 218 -11.58 -9.05 0.66
N THR A 219 -12.13 -8.05 -0.01
CA THR A 219 -13.06 -8.22 -1.13
C THR A 219 -12.31 -7.99 -2.42
N LEU A 220 -12.39 -8.95 -3.34
CA LEU A 220 -11.76 -8.88 -4.65
C LEU A 220 -12.78 -9.19 -5.75
N THR A 221 -12.85 -8.34 -6.77
CA THR A 221 -13.70 -8.55 -7.94
C THR A 221 -12.84 -8.89 -9.16
N TYR A 222 -13.05 -10.08 -9.71
CA TYR A 222 -12.43 -10.54 -10.94
C TYR A 222 -13.40 -10.32 -12.10
N GLU A 223 -13.16 -9.28 -12.90
CA GLU A 223 -14.06 -8.86 -13.97
C GLU A 223 -13.68 -9.42 -15.34
N ILE A 224 -14.65 -9.39 -16.24
CA ILE A 224 -14.52 -9.83 -17.64
C ILE A 224 -13.44 -9.03 -18.39
N GLU A 225 -13.28 -7.75 -18.04
CA GLU A 225 -12.28 -6.88 -18.66
C GLU A 225 -10.87 -7.08 -18.06
N GLY A 226 -10.77 -7.77 -16.92
CA GLY A 226 -9.55 -8.00 -16.15
C GLY A 226 -9.83 -7.94 -14.65
N VAL A 227 -8.80 -7.99 -13.83
CA VAL A 227 -8.96 -7.79 -12.37
C VAL A 227 -9.17 -6.30 -12.10
N THR A 228 -10.20 -5.91 -11.34
CA THR A 228 -10.37 -4.54 -10.87
C THR A 228 -10.21 -4.47 -9.36
N ARG A 229 -9.69 -3.33 -8.88
CA ARG A 229 -9.54 -3.07 -7.45
C ARG A 229 -10.86 -2.54 -6.92
N THR A 230 -11.55 -3.34 -6.12
CA THR A 230 -12.70 -2.88 -5.33
C THR A 230 -12.33 -2.98 -3.86
N GLN A 231 -11.99 -1.84 -3.24
CA GLN A 231 -11.86 -1.81 -1.79
C GLN A 231 -13.24 -2.08 -1.20
N GLY A 232 -13.37 -3.21 -0.49
CA GLY A 232 -14.58 -3.50 0.28
C GLY A 232 -14.62 -2.60 1.50
N SER A 233 -15.62 -1.74 1.62
CA SER A 233 -15.99 -1.16 2.92
C SER A 233 -16.89 -2.15 3.66
N PHE A 234 -16.52 -2.52 4.88
CA PHE A 234 -17.52 -2.96 5.85
C PHE A 234 -18.41 -1.76 6.19
N HIS A 235 -19.71 -1.93 6.00
CA HIS A 235 -20.76 -1.12 6.60
C HIS A 235 -21.49 -1.96 7.63
#